data_AF-A0A183GYE4-F1
#
_entry.id   AF-A0A183GYE4-F1
#
_cell.length_a   1.000
_cell.length_b   1.000
_cell.length_c   1.000
_cell.angle_alpha   90.00
_cell.angle_beta   90.00
_cell.angle_gamma   90.00
#
_symmetry.space_group_name_H-M   'P 1'
#
loop_
_entity.id
_entity.type
_entity.pdbx_description
1 polymer ?
#
loop_
_entity_poly.entity_id
_entity_poly.type
_entity_poly.pdbx_seq_one_letter_code
_entity_poly.pdbx_strand_id
1 'polypeptide(L)'
;MATLSEEEKEYALEAFGSLPTSTIDEALGNFHKAEELNPGHIDNLLPLAKCYIAKGNNLEAQKHLVSVLEITPIDEMGKAQIAETQQLLTAITKFSVQTK
;
A
#
# COMPACT_ATOMS: atom_id res chain seq x y z
N MET A 1 11.86 2.09 -14.77
CA MET A 1 11.78 1.91 -13.29
C MET A 1 13.06 2.51 -12.74
N ALA A 2 13.00 3.75 -12.25
CA ALA A 2 14.18 4.43 -11.71
C ALA A 2 14.40 3.92 -10.28
N THR A 3 15.30 2.96 -10.10
CA THR A 3 15.83 2.60 -8.79
C THR A 3 16.93 3.59 -8.46
N LEU A 4 16.72 4.40 -7.41
CA LEU A 4 17.73 5.33 -6.91
C LEU A 4 19.01 4.58 -6.58
N SER A 5 20.16 5.05 -7.10
CA SER A 5 21.48 4.50 -6.78
C SER A 5 21.78 4.68 -5.29
N GLU A 6 22.69 3.88 -4.73
CA GLU A 6 23.02 3.97 -3.29
C GLU A 6 23.50 5.38 -2.90
N GLU A 7 24.11 6.08 -3.85
CA GLU A 7 24.57 7.47 -3.73
C GLU A 7 23.41 8.47 -3.58
N GLU A 8 22.30 8.27 -4.29
CA GLU A 8 21.12 9.14 -4.17
C GLU A 8 20.40 8.92 -2.83
N LYS A 9 20.45 7.70 -2.29
CA LYS A 9 19.94 7.41 -0.93
C LYS A 9 20.78 8.10 0.13
N GLU A 10 22.10 8.10 -0.03
CA GLU A 10 23.04 8.75 0.90
C GLU A 10 22.87 10.28 0.90
N TYR A 11 22.68 10.89 -0.28
CA TYR A 11 22.39 12.32 -0.38
C TYR A 11 21.04 12.69 0.25
N ALA A 12 20.01 11.85 0.08
CA ALA A 12 18.73 12.03 0.77
C ALA A 12 18.85 11.89 2.29
N LEU A 13 19.73 11.00 2.78
CA LEU A 13 20.02 10.86 4.20
C LEU A 13 20.72 12.09 4.77
N GLU A 14 21.71 12.64 4.06
CA GLU A 14 22.42 13.85 4.49
C GLU A 14 21.55 15.10 4.42
N ALA A 15 20.77 15.26 3.34
CA ALA A 15 19.94 16.44 3.13
C ALA A 15 18.75 16.54 4.10
N PHE A 16 18.18 15.39 4.49
CA PHE A 16 17.00 15.34 5.36
C PHE A 16 17.28 14.81 6.77
N GLY A 17 18.53 14.45 7.08
CA GLY A 17 18.99 13.91 8.38
C GLY A 17 18.50 12.49 8.70
N SER A 18 17.35 12.12 8.15
CA SER A 18 16.78 10.78 8.13
C SER A 18 15.92 10.66 6.89
N LEU A 19 15.91 9.49 6.23
CA LEU A 19 14.81 9.15 5.33
C LEU A 19 13.49 9.40 6.08
N PRO A 20 12.43 9.93 5.45
CA PRO A 20 11.16 10.14 6.13
C PRO A 20 10.67 8.80 6.67
N THR A 21 10.99 8.56 7.94
CA THR A 21 10.58 7.42 8.74
C THR A 21 9.20 7.75 9.27
N SER A 22 8.29 8.21 8.40
CA SER A 22 6.90 8.20 8.82
C SER A 22 6.56 6.74 8.97
N THR A 23 6.41 6.33 10.22
CA THR A 23 6.30 4.91 10.56
C THR A 23 5.06 4.36 9.86
N ILE A 24 5.08 3.08 9.48
CA ILE A 24 3.89 2.46 8.88
C ILE A 24 2.66 2.63 9.81
N ASP A 25 2.89 2.74 11.12
CA ASP A 25 1.88 3.04 12.13
C ASP A 25 1.30 4.46 12.02
N GLU A 26 2.12 5.49 11.79
CA GLU A 26 1.64 6.85 11.50
C GLU A 26 0.87 6.92 10.19
N ALA A 27 1.36 6.24 9.14
CA ALA A 27 0.68 6.15 7.86
C ALA A 27 -0.70 5.51 8.04
N LEU A 28 -0.79 4.39 8.76
CA LEU A 28 -2.07 3.76 9.12
C LEU A 28 -2.98 4.72 9.88
N GLY A 29 -2.47 5.46 10.87
CA GLY A 29 -3.25 6.44 11.62
C GLY A 29 -3.84 7.55 10.73
N ASN A 30 -3.09 8.02 9.74
CA ASN A 30 -3.56 9.01 8.78
C ASN A 30 -4.59 8.44 7.80
N PHE A 31 -4.36 7.23 7.28
CA PHE A 31 -5.29 6.58 6.37
C PHE A 31 -6.60 6.12 7.05
N HIS A 32 -6.55 5.75 8.34
CA HIS A 32 -7.75 5.50 9.14
C HIS A 32 -8.62 6.75 9.27
N LYS A 33 -8.01 7.90 9.57
CA LYS A 33 -8.75 9.19 9.57
C LYS A 33 -9.30 9.53 8.19
N ALA A 34 -8.55 9.24 7.13
CA ALA A 34 -9.04 9.45 5.76
C ALA A 34 -10.23 8.52 5.45
N GLU A 35 -10.25 7.30 6.01
CA GLU A 35 -11.38 6.37 5.91
C GLU A 35 -12.62 6.89 6.65
N GLU A 36 -12.44 7.52 7.81
CA GLU A 36 -13.54 8.18 8.54
C GLU A 36 -14.16 9.33 7.75
N LEU A 37 -13.34 10.06 6.98
CA LEU A 37 -13.78 11.20 6.18
C LEU A 37 -14.41 10.79 4.84
N ASN A 38 -13.87 9.75 4.20
CA ASN A 38 -14.38 9.23 2.93
C ASN A 38 -14.24 7.69 2.88
N PRO A 39 -15.22 6.98 3.46
CA PRO A 39 -15.15 5.52 3.58
C PRO A 39 -15.29 4.86 2.21
N GLY A 40 -14.48 3.83 1.98
CA GLY A 40 -14.58 3.00 0.77
C GLY A 40 -13.96 3.62 -0.49
N HIS A 41 -13.13 4.67 -0.37
CA HIS A 41 -12.45 5.25 -1.52
C HIS A 41 -11.21 4.43 -1.91
N ILE A 42 -11.05 4.13 -3.22
CA ILE A 42 -9.93 3.33 -3.73
C ILE A 42 -8.57 3.96 -3.39
N ASP A 43 -8.47 5.29 -3.46
CA ASP A 43 -7.25 6.04 -3.12
C ASP A 43 -6.84 5.90 -1.66
N ASN A 44 -7.75 5.50 -0.77
CA ASN A 44 -7.43 5.27 0.64
C ASN A 44 -7.23 3.78 0.94
N LEU A 45 -8.11 2.92 0.43
CA LEU A 45 -8.09 1.48 0.70
C LEU A 45 -6.82 0.80 0.18
N LEU A 46 -6.34 1.16 -1.00
CA LEU A 46 -5.14 0.55 -1.59
C LEU A 46 -3.86 0.89 -0.80
N PRO A 47 -3.58 2.16 -0.43
CA PRO A 47 -2.49 2.49 0.48
C PRO A 47 -2.62 1.83 1.85
N LEU A 48 -3.82 1.79 2.44
CA LEU A 48 -4.04 1.14 3.73
C LEU A 48 -3.69 -0.35 3.67
N ALA A 49 -4.10 -1.04 2.59
CA ALA A 49 -3.72 -2.43 2.34
C ALA A 49 -2.19 -2.59 2.23
N LYS A 50 -1.51 -1.71 1.47
CA LYS A 50 -0.04 -1.73 1.34
C LYS A 50 0.66 -1.54 2.68
N CYS A 51 0.15 -0.66 3.54
CA CYS A 51 0.66 -0.51 4.91
C CYS A 51 0.51 -1.79 5.73
N TYR A 52 -0.63 -2.48 5.63
CA TYR A 52 -0.82 -3.77 6.31
C TYR A 52 0.12 -4.87 5.77
N ILE A 53 0.36 -4.93 4.46
CA ILE A 53 1.36 -5.83 3.85
C ILE A 53 2.75 -5.54 4.44
N ALA A 54 3.14 -4.26 4.52
CA ALA A 54 4.43 -3.86 5.08
C ALA A 54 4.58 -4.22 6.56
N LYS A 55 3.49 -4.27 7.33
CA LYS A 55 3.47 -4.78 8.71
C LYS A 55 3.45 -6.31 8.81
N GLY A 56 3.37 -7.04 7.70
CA GLY A 56 3.18 -8.49 7.66
C GLY A 56 1.77 -8.94 8.04
N ASN A 57 0.81 -8.03 8.18
CA ASN A 57 -0.59 -8.36 8.43
C ASN A 57 -1.33 -8.62 7.12
N ASN A 58 -1.07 -9.79 6.54
CA ASN A 58 -1.65 -10.21 5.27
C ASN A 58 -3.18 -10.38 5.32
N LEU A 59 -3.74 -10.67 6.50
CA LEU A 59 -5.19 -10.85 6.68
C LEU A 59 -5.93 -9.52 6.49
N GLU A 60 -5.51 -8.48 7.22
CA GLU A 60 -6.10 -7.14 7.06
C GLU A 60 -5.79 -6.57 5.67
N ALA A 61 -4.58 -6.78 5.14
CA ALA A 61 -4.27 -6.38 3.78
C ALA A 61 -5.26 -6.98 2.77
N GLN A 62 -5.51 -8.29 2.85
CA GLN A 62 -6.44 -8.98 1.95
C GLN A 62 -7.85 -8.40 2.03
N LYS A 63 -8.35 -8.12 3.24
CA LYS A 63 -9.69 -7.53 3.43
C LYS A 63 -9.85 -6.22 2.66
N HIS A 64 -8.88 -5.30 2.80
CA HIS A 64 -8.94 -4.00 2.14
C HIS A 64 -8.72 -4.13 0.62
N LEU A 65 -7.86 -5.05 0.16
CA LEU A 65 -7.70 -5.33 -1.28
C LEU A 65 -8.99 -5.87 -1.90
N VAL A 66 -9.72 -6.74 -1.21
CA VAL A 66 -11.01 -7.25 -1.70
C VAL A 66 -12.02 -6.11 -1.85
N SER A 67 -12.10 -5.20 -0.87
CA SER A 67 -12.96 -4.02 -0.96
C SER A 67 -12.59 -3.12 -2.16
N VAL A 68 -11.31 -3.00 -2.50
CA VAL A 68 -10.89 -2.27 -3.71
C VAL A 68 -11.40 -2.94 -4.99
N LEU A 69 -11.43 -4.27 -5.05
CA LEU A 69 -11.93 -5.00 -6.22
C LEU A 69 -13.46 -4.87 -6.41
N GLU A 70 -14.19 -4.51 -5.37
CA GLU A 70 -15.62 -4.23 -5.42
C GLU A 70 -15.93 -2.83 -5.98
N ILE A 71 -14.93 -1.95 -6.06
CA ILE A 71 -15.10 -0.60 -6.60
C ILE A 71 -15.08 -0.66 -8.12
N THR A 72 -16.02 0.05 -8.76
CA THR A 72 -16.03 0.20 -10.21
C THR A 72 -15.07 1.33 -10.61
N PRO A 73 -14.02 1.06 -11.39
CA PRO A 73 -13.07 2.08 -11.80
C PRO A 73 -13.76 3.00 -12.83
N ILE A 74 -13.76 4.29 -12.55
CA ILE A 74 -14.38 5.31 -13.41
C ILE A 74 -13.40 5.88 -14.45
N ASP A 75 -12.10 5.76 -14.18
CA ASP A 75 -11.01 6.32 -14.97
C ASP A 75 -9.86 5.32 -15.14
N GLU A 76 -8.87 5.68 -15.97
CA GLU A 76 -7.69 4.84 -16.21
C GLU A 76 -6.85 4.63 -14.94
N MET A 77 -6.86 5.60 -14.02
CA MET A 77 -6.17 5.51 -12.74
C MET A 77 -6.80 4.43 -11.86
N GLY A 78 -8.13 4.43 -11.70
CA GLY A 78 -8.84 3.39 -10.98
C GLY A 78 -8.62 2.00 -11.57
N LYS A 79 -8.57 1.87 -12.90
CA LYS A 79 -8.24 0.59 -13.56
C LYS A 79 -6.83 0.12 -13.22
N ALA A 80 -5.85 1.04 -13.22
CA ALA A 80 -4.48 0.72 -12.84
C ALA A 80 -4.38 0.29 -11.37
N GLN A 81 -5.12 0.95 -10.47
CA GLN A 81 -5.18 0.60 -9.05
C GLN A 81 -5.82 -0.79 -8.83
N ILE A 82 -6.88 -1.13 -9.57
CA ILE A 82 -7.50 -2.47 -9.51
C ILE A 82 -6.54 -3.53 -10.06
N ALA A 83 -5.86 -3.26 -11.16
CA ALA A 83 -4.84 -4.18 -11.71
C ALA A 83 -3.71 -4.42 -10.70
N GLU A 84 -3.23 -3.37 -10.05
CA GLU A 84 -2.23 -3.48 -8.97
C GLU A 84 -2.76 -4.29 -7.78
N THR A 85 -4.01 -4.06 -7.38
CA THR A 85 -4.69 -4.79 -6.30
C THR A 85 -4.73 -6.29 -6.56
N GLN A 86 -5.04 -6.70 -7.80
CA GLN A 86 -5.02 -8.11 -8.20
C GLN A 86 -3.62 -8.73 -8.12
N GLN A 87 -2.58 -7.98 -8.50
CA GLN A 87 -1.19 -8.44 -8.39
C GLN A 87 -0.78 -8.63 -6.93
N LEU A 88 -1.12 -7.67 -6.05
CA LEU A 88 -0.83 -7.74 -4.62
C LEU A 88 -1.57 -8.91 -3.96
N LEU A 89 -2.84 -9.10 -4.27
CA LEU A 89 -3.64 -10.20 -3.74
C LEU A 89 -3.08 -11.56 -4.17
N THR A 90 -2.66 -11.67 -5.43
CA THR A 90 -1.99 -12.88 -5.95
C THR A 90 -0.66 -13.12 -5.26
N ALA A 91 0.13 -12.07 -4.98
CA ALA A 91 1.38 -12.19 -4.26
C ALA A 91 1.14 -12.72 -2.83
N ILE A 92 0.25 -12.08 -2.06
CA ILE A 92 -0.08 -12.47 -0.68
C ILE A 92 -0.54 -13.94 -0.62
N THR A 93 -1.44 -14.35 -1.51
CA THR A 93 -1.94 -15.73 -1.54
C THR A 93 -0.83 -16.73 -1.89
N LYS A 94 0.04 -16.43 -2.86
CA LYS A 94 1.21 -17.28 -3.17
C LYS A 94 2.21 -17.39 -2.02
N PHE A 95 2.42 -16.32 -1.25
CA PHE A 95 3.29 -16.38 -0.06
C PHE A 95 2.70 -17.27 1.05
N SER A 96 1.39 -17.25 1.23
CA SER A 96 0.70 -18.12 2.21
C SER A 96 0.71 -19.61 1.85
N VAL A 97 0.83 -19.95 0.56
CA VAL A 97 0.87 -21.35 0.08
C VAL A 97 2.27 -21.96 0.15
N GLN A 98 3.34 -21.14 0.08
CA GLN A 98 4.73 -21.61 0.09
C GLN A 98 5.32 -21.86 1.49
N THR A 99 4.60 -21.51 2.56
CA THR A 99 5.07 -21.63 3.95
C THR A 99 4.65 -22.95 4.63
N LYS A 100 4.36 -24.00 3.85
CA LYS A 100 3.88 -25.30 4.36
C LYS A 100 4.80 -26.45 3.97
#